data_AF-A0A3B3Z608-F1
#
_entry.id   AF-A0A3B3Z608-F1
#
_cell.length_a   1.000
_cell.length_b   1.000
_cell.length_c   1.000
_cell.angle_alpha   90.00
_cell.angle_beta   90.00
_cell.angle_gamma   90.00
#
_symmetry.space_group_name_H-M   'P 1'
#
loop_
_entity.id
_entity.type
_entity.pdbx_description
1 polymer ?
#
loop_
_entity_poly.entity_id
_entity_poly.type
_entity_poly.pdbx_seq_one_letter_code
_entity_poly.pdbx_strand_id
1 'polypeptide(L)'
;MLFLIQVDAQIRYSIPEEMRKGSLIGNVAQDLGLDIKRLRSGRARIVTGENVQYAELKTDKGTLVVNERIDREQLCGDVTPCSFTFEILLENPMELHPISLI
;
A
#
# COMPACT_ATOMS: atom_id res chain seq x y z
N MET A 1 9.80 23.11 24.99
CA MET A 1 9.31 21.71 24.94
C MET A 1 8.67 21.51 23.57
N LEU A 2 9.44 21.02 22.60
CA LEU A 2 8.94 20.75 21.24
C LEU A 2 8.12 19.46 21.30
N PHE A 3 6.80 19.58 21.23
CA PHE A 3 5.93 18.45 20.92
C PHE A 3 6.18 18.10 19.44
N LEU A 4 6.88 16.99 19.19
CA LEU A 4 6.82 16.34 17.88
C LEU A 4 5.41 15.74 17.77
N ILE A 5 4.50 16.46 17.12
CA ILE A 5 3.24 15.87 16.68
C ILE A 5 3.63 14.95 15.53
N GLN A 6 3.86 13.67 15.81
CA GLN A 6 4.02 12.66 14.77
C GLN A 6 2.64 12.47 14.14
N VAL A 7 2.36 13.24 13.08
CA VAL A 7 1.21 12.95 12.22
C VAL A 7 1.61 11.71 11.44
N ASP A 8 1.13 10.55 11.87
CA ASP A 8 1.24 9.32 11.11
C ASP A 8 0.35 9.47 9.88
N ALA A 9 0.95 9.92 8.78
CA ALA A 9 0.26 10.13 7.52
C ALA A 9 -0.05 8.77 6.90
N GLN A 10 -1.16 8.16 7.33
CA GLN A 10 -1.67 6.94 6.71
C GLN A 10 -2.10 7.25 5.27
N ILE A 11 -1.41 6.68 4.30
CA ILE A 11 -1.78 6.82 2.89
C ILE A 11 -3.04 6.01 2.64
N ARG A 12 -4.01 6.65 1.97
CA ARG A 12 -5.26 6.02 1.57
C ARG A 12 -5.43 6.17 0.07
N TYR A 13 -5.61 5.07 -0.65
CA TYR A 13 -6.06 5.13 -2.04
C TYR A 13 -7.49 4.64 -2.12
N SER A 14 -8.30 5.35 -2.92
CA SER A 14 -9.62 4.87 -3.29
C SER A 14 -9.56 4.22 -4.65
N ILE A 15 -10.08 3.00 -4.75
CA ILE A 15 -10.08 2.23 -5.99
C ILE A 15 -11.46 1.63 -6.24
N PRO A 16 -11.94 1.63 -7.49
CA PRO A 16 -13.20 0.97 -7.81
C PRO A 16 -13.05 -0.55 -7.63
N GLU A 17 -14.16 -1.21 -7.30
CA GLU A 17 -14.26 -2.66 -7.46
C GLU A 17 -14.00 -3.06 -8.93
N GLU A 18 -13.54 -4.29 -9.15
CA GLU A 18 -13.37 -4.85 -10.51
C GLU A 18 -12.26 -4.23 -11.37
N MET A 19 -11.29 -3.55 -10.75
CA MET A 19 -10.08 -3.13 -11.46
C MET A 19 -9.34 -4.34 -12.06
N ARG A 20 -8.86 -4.17 -13.29
CA ARG A 20 -8.08 -5.20 -13.97
C ARG A 20 -6.72 -5.37 -13.31
N LYS A 21 -6.22 -6.61 -13.25
CA LYS A 21 -4.83 -6.89 -12.87
C LYS A 21 -3.86 -6.03 -13.70
N GLY A 22 -2.88 -5.44 -13.02
CA GLY A 22 -1.89 -4.51 -13.56
C GLY A 22 -2.35 -3.05 -13.63
N SER A 23 -3.59 -2.73 -13.26
CA SER A 23 -4.06 -1.35 -13.20
C SER A 23 -3.31 -0.57 -12.11
N LEU A 24 -3.02 0.70 -12.38
CA LEU A 24 -2.37 1.59 -11.42
C LEU A 24 -3.33 1.93 -10.29
N ILE A 25 -2.87 1.72 -9.05
CA ILE A 25 -3.55 2.17 -7.83
C ILE A 25 -3.05 3.57 -7.46
N GLY A 26 -1.73 3.75 -7.39
CA GLY A 26 -1.12 5.02 -6.98
C GLY A 26 0.40 5.02 -6.97
N ASN A 27 0.99 6.20 -6.74
CA ASN A 27 2.45 6.39 -6.69
C ASN A 27 2.94 6.49 -5.25
N VAL A 28 3.24 5.34 -4.66
CA VAL A 28 3.61 5.27 -3.24
C VAL A 28 4.98 5.89 -2.95
N ALA A 29 5.91 5.89 -3.91
CA ALA A 29 7.18 6.58 -3.74
C ALA A 29 6.97 8.09 -3.54
N GLN A 30 6.13 8.70 -4.38
CA GLN A 30 5.81 10.11 -4.28
C GLN A 30 5.04 10.43 -3.00
N ASP A 31 4.05 9.61 -2.67
CA ASP A 31 3.17 9.87 -1.52
C ASP A 31 3.88 9.68 -0.18
N LEU A 32 4.86 8.76 -0.10
CA LEU A 32 5.75 8.61 1.06
C LEU A 32 6.96 9.57 1.05
N GLY A 33 7.15 10.33 -0.03
CA GLY A 33 8.34 11.18 -0.21
C GLY A 33 9.65 10.38 -0.31
N LEU A 34 9.58 9.13 -0.77
CA LEU A 34 10.72 8.22 -0.92
C LEU A 34 11.24 8.20 -2.36
N ASP A 35 12.55 8.15 -2.53
CA ASP A 35 13.15 7.92 -3.84
C ASP A 35 13.03 6.44 -4.24
N ILE A 36 12.86 6.17 -5.54
CA ILE A 36 12.84 4.80 -6.09
C ILE A 36 14.10 4.01 -5.67
N LYS A 37 15.26 4.68 -5.58
CA LYS A 37 16.50 4.07 -5.09
C LYS A 37 16.36 3.58 -3.66
N ARG A 38 15.64 4.30 -2.79
CA ARG A 38 15.40 3.88 -1.40
C ARG A 38 14.48 2.67 -1.34
N LEU A 39 13.44 2.61 -2.18
CA LEU A 39 12.61 1.42 -2.30
C LEU A 39 13.41 0.19 -2.72
N ARG A 40 14.33 0.33 -3.68
CA ARG A 40 15.19 -0.77 -4.13
C ARG A 40 16.25 -1.17 -3.11
N SER A 41 17.01 -0.22 -2.58
CA SER A 41 18.07 -0.50 -1.60
C SER A 41 17.50 -1.04 -0.29
N GLY A 42 16.31 -0.55 0.08
CA GLY A 42 15.55 -1.03 1.23
C GLY A 42 14.76 -2.31 0.99
N ARG A 43 14.89 -2.97 -0.18
CA ARG A 43 14.13 -4.20 -0.49
C ARG A 43 12.65 -4.07 -0.16
N ALA A 44 12.06 -2.94 -0.56
CA ALA A 44 10.68 -2.60 -0.23
C ALA A 44 9.73 -3.71 -0.68
N ARG A 45 8.89 -4.19 0.24
CA ARG A 45 7.92 -5.25 -0.02
C ARG A 45 6.64 -5.01 0.74
N ILE A 46 5.54 -5.46 0.18
CA ILE A 46 4.26 -5.47 0.86
C ILE A 46 4.27 -6.61 1.88
N VAL A 47 3.86 -6.31 3.09
CA VAL A 47 3.53 -7.29 4.12
C VAL A 47 2.07 -7.09 4.52
N THR A 48 1.31 -8.17 4.50
CA THR A 48 -0.11 -8.18 4.87
C THR A 48 -0.33 -9.32 5.85
N GLY A 49 -1.26 -9.13 6.79
CA GLY A 49 -1.71 -10.20 7.68
C GLY A 49 -2.64 -11.20 6.99
N GLU A 50 -3.15 -10.85 5.81
CA GLU A 50 -4.03 -11.69 5.01
C GLU A 50 -3.25 -12.49 3.97
N ASN A 51 -3.76 -13.67 3.61
CA ASN A 51 -3.11 -14.55 2.64
C ASN A 51 -3.25 -14.05 1.19
N VAL A 52 -4.10 -13.05 0.95
CA VAL A 52 -4.41 -12.53 -0.39
C VAL A 52 -3.71 -11.19 -0.62
N GLN A 53 -2.91 -11.13 -1.68
CA GLN A 53 -2.20 -9.92 -2.08
C GLN A 53 -2.94 -9.24 -3.24
N TYR A 54 -3.92 -8.39 -2.93
CA TYR A 54 -4.66 -7.62 -3.95
C TYR A 54 -3.83 -6.52 -4.60
N ALA A 55 -2.82 -6.02 -3.91
CA ALA A 55 -1.90 -5.00 -4.39
C ALA A 55 -0.48 -5.59 -4.56
N GLU A 56 0.23 -5.10 -5.58
CA GLU A 56 1.63 -5.39 -5.83
C GLU A 56 2.42 -4.07 -5.90
N LEU A 57 3.60 -4.06 -5.25
CA LEU A 57 4.53 -2.93 -5.31
C LEU A 57 5.51 -3.11 -6.47
N LYS A 58 5.43 -2.21 -7.46
CA LYS A 58 6.43 -2.08 -8.52
C LYS A 58 7.57 -1.19 -8.03
N THR A 59 8.54 -1.80 -7.32
CA THR A 59 9.71 -1.11 -6.74
C THR A 59 10.60 -0.44 -7.79
N ASP A 60 10.51 -0.87 -9.06
CA ASP A 60 11.21 -0.27 -10.18
C ASP A 60 10.64 1.11 -10.57
N LYS A 61 9.33 1.31 -10.39
CA LYS A 61 8.59 2.53 -10.72
C LYS A 61 8.14 3.33 -9.50
N GLY A 62 8.14 2.73 -8.32
CA GLY A 62 7.60 3.34 -7.09
C GLY A 62 6.08 3.36 -7.04
N THR A 63 5.40 2.50 -7.81
CA THR A 63 3.93 2.51 -7.94
C THR A 63 3.30 1.23 -7.40
N LEU A 64 2.10 1.37 -6.84
CA LEU A 64 1.23 0.24 -6.50
C LEU A 64 0.32 -0.09 -7.69
N VAL A 65 0.19 -1.38 -7.97
CA VAL A 65 -0.71 -1.89 -9.02
C VAL A 65 -1.59 -3.00 -8.47
N VAL A 66 -2.73 -3.22 -9.12
CA VAL A 66 -3.63 -4.32 -8.79
C VAL A 66 -2.97 -5.65 -9.16
N ASN A 67 -2.79 -6.55 -8.20
CA ASN A 67 -2.25 -7.88 -8.45
C ASN A 67 -3.34 -8.91 -8.71
N GLU A 68 -4.42 -8.86 -7.93
CA GLU A 68 -5.58 -9.73 -8.07
C GLU A 68 -6.85 -8.89 -8.12
N ARG A 69 -7.86 -9.41 -8.81
CA ARG A 69 -9.14 -8.74 -8.94
C ARG A 69 -9.75 -8.61 -7.55
N ILE A 70 -10.14 -7.39 -7.20
CA ILE A 70 -10.76 -7.10 -5.90
C ILE A 70 -12.23 -7.41 -6.02
N ASP A 71 -12.64 -8.43 -5.29
CA ASP A 71 -14.03 -8.85 -5.12
C ASP A 71 -14.43 -8.46 -3.68
N ARG A 72 -15.35 -7.50 -3.57
CA ARG A 72 -15.77 -6.91 -2.29
C ARG A 72 -16.40 -7.95 -1.38
N GLU A 73 -17.18 -8.87 -1.97
CA GLU A 73 -17.86 -9.94 -1.27
C GLU A 73 -16.87 -10.94 -0.68
N GLN A 74 -15.76 -11.24 -1.37
CA GLN A 74 -14.70 -12.09 -0.86
C GLN A 74 -13.81 -11.40 0.19
N LEU A 75 -13.57 -10.09 0.04
CA LEU A 75 -12.70 -9.31 0.92
C LEU A 75 -13.41 -8.91 2.24
N CYS A 76 -14.58 -8.29 2.12
CA CYS A 76 -15.28 -7.63 3.23
C CYS A 76 -16.68 -8.23 3.48
N GLY A 77 -17.20 -9.06 2.57
CA GLY A 77 -18.60 -9.49 2.61
C GLY A 77 -19.56 -8.31 2.56
N ASP A 78 -20.42 -8.22 3.58
CA ASP A 78 -21.42 -7.15 3.71
C ASP A 78 -20.90 -5.89 4.43
N VAL A 79 -19.64 -5.86 4.86
CA VAL A 79 -19.08 -4.74 5.63
C VAL A 79 -18.92 -3.51 4.74
N THR A 80 -19.50 -2.40 5.19
CA THR A 80 -19.41 -1.08 4.55
C THR A 80 -19.05 -0.02 5.61
N PRO A 81 -18.01 0.80 5.41
CA PRO A 81 -17.11 0.82 4.25
C PRO A 81 -16.17 -0.39 4.23
N CYS A 82 -15.99 -0.97 3.04
CA CYS A 82 -14.99 -2.01 2.83
C CYS A 82 -13.62 -1.36 2.72
N SER A 83 -12.66 -1.85 3.50
CA SER A 83 -11.29 -1.37 3.43
C SER A 83 -10.35 -2.48 3.84
N PHE A 84 -9.19 -2.53 3.22
CA PHE A 84 -8.12 -3.42 3.66
C PHE A 84 -6.82 -2.63 3.79
N THR A 85 -6.02 -3.02 4.77
CA THR A 85 -4.77 -2.32 5.10
C THR A 85 -3.61 -3.31 5.00
N PHE A 86 -2.52 -2.86 4.39
CA PHE A 86 -1.26 -3.57 4.36
C PHE A 86 -0.13 -2.59 4.65
N GLU A 87 1.05 -3.11 4.89
CA GLU A 87 2.22 -2.28 5.19
C GLU A 87 3.28 -2.47 4.11
N ILE A 88 3.98 -1.40 3.78
CA ILE A 88 5.22 -1.49 3.00
C ILE A 88 6.37 -1.53 4.00
N LEU A 89 7.09 -2.64 4.02
CA LEU A 89 8.30 -2.81 4.79
C LEU A 89 9.51 -2.45 3.94
N LEU A 90 10.32 -1.52 4.43
CA LEU A 90 11.69 -1.30 3.97
C LEU A 90 12.65 -1.85 5.01
N GLU A 91 13.76 -2.40 4.55
CA GLU A 91 14.86 -2.93 5.34
C GLU A 91 16.06 -1.97 5.29
N ASN A 92 16.93 -2.04 6.30
CA ASN A 92 18.19 -1.29 6.40
C ASN A 92 18.09 0.23 6.11
N PRO A 93 17.58 1.07 7.04
CA PRO A 93 16.94 0.72 8.31
C PRO A 93 15.53 0.14 8.12
N MET A 94 15.02 -0.55 9.13
CA MET A 94 13.65 -1.08 9.09
C MET A 94 12.65 0.06 9.23
N GLU A 95 11.73 0.16 8.28
CA GLU A 95 10.63 1.13 8.26
C GLU A 95 9.36 0.43 7.80
N LEU A 96 8.23 0.74 8.44
CA LEU A 96 6.91 0.23 8.09
C LEU A 96 6.02 1.42 7.76
N HIS A 97 5.40 1.36 6.59
CA HIS A 97 4.50 2.41 6.10
C HIS A 97 3.12 1.81 5.85
N PRO A 98 2.11 2.12 6.69
CA PRO A 98 0.77 1.57 6.54
C PRO A 98 0.03 2.24 5.36
N ILE A 99 -0.56 1.41 4.50
CA ILE A 99 -1.34 1.81 3.34
C ILE A 99 -2.74 1.19 3.46
N SER A 100 -3.78 2.00 3.35
CA SER A 100 -5.17 1.52 3.30
C SER A 100 -5.78 1.71 1.92
N LEU A 101 -6.47 0.69 1.43
CA LEU A 101 -7.28 0.76 0.23
C LEU A 101 -8.75 0.79 0.64
N ILE A 102 -9.48 1.78 0.11
CA ILE A 102 -10.89 2.10 0.41
C ILE A 102 -11.76 2.12 -0.85
#